data_AF-A0A565ASR4-F1
#
_entry.id   AF-A0A565ASR4-F1
#
_cell.length_a   1.000
_cell.length_b   1.000
_cell.length_c   1.000
_cell.angle_alpha   90.00
_cell.angle_beta   90.00
_cell.angle_gamma   90.00
#
_symmetry.space_group_name_H-M   'P 1'
#
loop_
_entity.id
_entity.type
_entity.pdbx_description
1 polymer ?
#
loop_
_entity_poly.entity_id
_entity_poly.type
_entity_poly.pdbx_seq_one_letter_code
_entity_poly.pdbx_strand_id
1 'polypeptide(L)'
;MPRARVMGDMTLLPNGDVLIINGGSSGSAAWELGREPDLVPDLYHPENPVNSRFESLNPTRIPRMYHSTAILFRDGRDLVGGSNPHAFYNFTGVLFPTELSLEAFSPVYLEPEFANLRSKILSPKSQSRIKYSTSLKMQFKVTGEVKSPVKVTMVFPSFTTHS
;
A
#
# COMPACT_ATOMS: atom_id res chain seq x y z
N MET A 1 11.95 2.01 -11.78
CA MET A 1 12.12 1.43 -10.42
C MET A 1 13.48 1.85 -9.91
N PRO A 2 13.60 2.34 -8.67
CA PRO A 2 14.88 2.72 -8.08
C PRO A 2 15.81 1.53 -7.87
N ARG A 3 15.23 0.35 -7.59
CA ARG A 3 15.92 -0.88 -7.19
C ARG A 3 15.22 -2.09 -7.82
N ALA A 4 15.95 -3.20 -7.97
CA ALA A 4 15.37 -4.46 -8.41
C ALA A 4 14.41 -5.01 -7.34
N ARG A 5 13.26 -5.56 -7.76
CA ARG A 5 12.26 -6.12 -6.85
C ARG A 5 11.51 -7.26 -7.54
N VAL A 6 11.64 -8.47 -7.00
CA VAL A 6 10.82 -9.65 -7.30
C VAL A 6 9.85 -9.88 -6.14
N MET A 7 8.65 -10.40 -6.42
CA MET A 7 7.60 -10.62 -5.41
C MET A 7 7.18 -9.35 -4.65
N GLY A 8 7.25 -8.20 -5.34
CA GLY A 8 6.80 -6.92 -4.78
C GLY A 8 5.30 -6.75 -4.96
N ASP A 9 4.65 -6.16 -3.97
CA ASP A 9 3.28 -5.70 -4.07
C ASP A 9 3.25 -4.24 -4.53
N MET A 10 2.22 -3.90 -5.33
CA MET A 10 1.96 -2.53 -5.78
C MET A 10 0.51 -2.14 -5.48
N THR A 11 0.32 -1.13 -4.62
CA THR A 11 -1.01 -0.67 -4.22
C THR A 11 -1.28 0.74 -4.73
N LEU A 12 -2.44 0.95 -5.37
CA LEU A 12 -2.95 2.28 -5.68
C LEU A 12 -3.46 2.99 -4.42
N LEU A 13 -2.89 4.16 -4.11
CA LEU A 13 -3.31 4.97 -2.97
C LEU A 13 -4.43 5.96 -3.37
N PRO A 14 -5.26 6.45 -2.41
CA PRO A 14 -6.38 7.35 -2.69
C PRO A 14 -5.98 8.69 -3.34
N ASN A 15 -4.73 9.13 -3.16
CA ASN A 15 -4.18 10.35 -3.76
C ASN A 15 -3.70 10.15 -5.21
N GLY A 16 -3.70 8.91 -5.72
CA GLY A 16 -3.26 8.56 -7.07
C GLY A 16 -1.81 8.09 -7.17
N ASP A 17 -1.06 8.11 -6.07
CA ASP A 17 0.28 7.52 -6.00
C ASP A 17 0.19 5.98 -5.97
N VAL A 18 1.32 5.33 -6.27
CA VAL A 18 1.45 3.87 -6.17
C VAL A 18 2.48 3.55 -5.10
N LEU A 19 2.07 2.85 -4.05
CA LEU A 19 2.99 2.27 -3.08
C LEU A 19 3.57 0.99 -3.65
N ILE A 20 4.90 0.85 -3.61
CA ILE A 20 5.61 -0.36 -3.99
C ILE A 20 6.35 -0.88 -2.76
N ILE A 21 6.01 -2.10 -2.33
CA ILE A 21 6.46 -2.67 -1.04
C ILE A 21 6.71 -4.18 -1.20
N ASN A 22 7.31 -4.81 -0.19
CA ASN A 22 7.61 -6.26 -0.14
C ASN A 22 8.58 -6.74 -1.24
N GLY A 23 8.99 -8.00 -1.18
CA GLY A 23 9.85 -8.65 -2.15
C GLY A 23 11.34 -8.62 -1.81
N GLY A 24 12.15 -9.06 -2.78
CA GLY A 24 13.61 -9.08 -2.70
C GLY A 24 14.26 -8.59 -3.98
N SER A 25 15.54 -8.20 -3.95
CA SER A 25 16.26 -7.70 -5.14
C SER A 25 16.78 -8.79 -6.06
N SER A 26 16.79 -10.05 -5.62
CA SER A 26 17.27 -11.18 -6.41
C SER A 26 16.55 -12.50 -6.08
N GLY A 27 16.72 -13.49 -6.95
CA GLY A 27 16.06 -14.79 -6.83
C GLY A 27 14.71 -14.84 -7.57
N SER A 28 13.81 -15.69 -7.10
CA SER A 28 12.50 -15.90 -7.71
C SER A 28 11.40 -16.18 -6.69
N ALA A 29 10.15 -16.04 -7.16
CA ALA A 29 8.99 -16.59 -6.48
C ALA A 29 9.09 -18.12 -6.41
N ALA A 30 9.21 -18.62 -5.19
CA ALA A 30 9.20 -20.01 -4.74
C ALA A 30 9.90 -20.01 -3.38
N TRP A 31 9.44 -20.85 -2.46
CA TRP A 31 10.05 -21.01 -1.14
C TRP A 31 11.58 -21.12 -1.22
N GLU A 32 12.27 -20.41 -0.32
CA GLU A 32 13.73 -20.44 -0.16
C GLU A 32 14.55 -20.01 -1.40
N LEU A 33 13.94 -19.47 -2.46
CA LEU A 33 14.65 -18.98 -3.65
C LEU A 33 14.78 -17.46 -3.72
N GLY A 34 13.95 -16.70 -2.98
CA GLY A 34 14.13 -15.26 -2.83
C GLY A 34 15.44 -14.92 -2.12
N ARG A 35 16.08 -13.83 -2.49
CA ARG A 35 17.32 -13.33 -1.88
C ARG A 35 17.23 -11.82 -1.69
N GLU A 36 18.08 -11.31 -0.80
CA GLU A 36 18.28 -9.86 -0.59
C GLU A 36 16.95 -9.11 -0.36
N PRO A 37 16.35 -9.22 0.83
CA PRO A 37 15.03 -8.65 1.07
C PRO A 37 15.03 -7.14 0.83
N ASP A 38 14.05 -6.68 0.07
CA ASP A 38 13.88 -5.27 -0.22
C ASP A 38 13.04 -4.62 0.91
N LEU A 39 13.75 -4.09 1.89
CA LEU A 39 13.16 -3.49 3.09
C LEU A 39 12.67 -2.05 2.90
N VAL A 40 12.99 -1.40 1.78
CA VAL A 40 12.68 0.01 1.54
C VAL A 40 11.42 0.08 0.68
N PRO A 41 10.30 0.65 1.14
CA PRO A 41 9.18 0.93 0.26
C PRO A 41 9.51 2.09 -0.68
N ASP A 42 8.88 2.13 -1.85
CA ASP A 42 8.99 3.25 -2.79
C ASP A 42 7.59 3.79 -3.11
N LEU A 43 7.41 5.11 -3.10
CA LEU A 43 6.25 5.77 -3.69
C LEU A 43 6.56 6.11 -5.15
N TYR A 44 5.62 5.76 -6.02
CA TYR A 44 5.62 6.20 -7.40
C TYR A 44 4.54 7.27 -7.61
N HIS A 45 4.97 8.45 -8.06
CA HIS A 45 4.15 9.61 -8.39
C HIS A 45 3.94 9.67 -9.92
N PRO A 46 2.80 9.19 -10.45
CA PRO A 46 2.61 9.08 -11.91
C PRO A 46 2.65 10.43 -12.64
N GLU A 47 2.18 11.48 -11.97
CA GLU A 47 2.04 12.84 -12.51
C GLU A 47 3.35 13.64 -12.46
N ASN A 48 4.38 13.16 -11.74
CA ASN A 48 5.66 13.84 -11.72
C ASN A 48 6.39 13.69 -13.07
N PRO A 49 7.27 14.65 -13.43
CA PRO A 49 8.16 14.53 -14.57
C PRO A 49 8.92 13.19 -14.59
N VAL A 50 9.29 12.74 -15.79
CA VAL A 50 10.17 11.58 -15.94
C VAL A 50 11.46 11.82 -15.14
N ASN A 51 11.95 10.79 -14.45
CA ASN A 51 13.09 10.81 -13.53
C ASN A 51 12.85 11.45 -12.14
N SER A 52 11.66 11.96 -11.83
CA SER A 52 11.28 12.42 -10.47
C SER A 52 10.03 11.73 -9.93
N ARG A 53 9.73 10.55 -10.48
CA ARG A 53 8.52 9.78 -10.11
C ARG A 53 8.71 8.87 -8.93
N PHE A 54 9.93 8.57 -8.50
CA PHE A 54 10.14 7.64 -7.39
C PHE A 54 10.69 8.36 -6.17
N GLU A 55 10.10 8.07 -5.01
CA GLU A 55 10.55 8.50 -3.69
C GLU A 55 10.74 7.25 -2.82
N SER A 56 11.96 7.02 -2.34
CA SER A 56 12.23 5.93 -1.40
C SER A 56 11.88 6.35 0.03
N LEU A 57 11.22 5.46 0.76
CA LEU A 57 10.69 5.70 2.09
C LEU A 57 11.57 5.09 3.18
N ASN A 58 11.18 5.29 4.44
CA ASN A 58 11.86 4.65 5.57
C ASN A 58 11.75 3.12 5.51
N PRO A 59 12.84 2.39 5.76
CA PRO A 59 12.84 0.93 5.68
C PRO A 59 12.05 0.27 6.82
N THR A 60 11.42 -0.87 6.51
CA THR A 60 10.95 -1.81 7.54
C THR A 60 12.10 -2.68 8.05
N ARG A 61 11.85 -3.43 9.12
CA ARG A 61 12.78 -4.43 9.68
C ARG A 61 12.34 -5.86 9.38
N ILE A 62 11.14 -6.06 8.83
CA ILE A 62 10.56 -7.38 8.58
C ILE A 62 10.70 -7.70 7.08
N PRO A 63 11.47 -8.73 6.71
CA PRO A 63 11.51 -9.24 5.35
C PRO A 63 10.16 -9.81 4.92
N ARG A 64 9.47 -9.14 4.00
CA ARG A 64 8.22 -9.60 3.39
C ARG A 64 8.54 -10.22 2.03
N MET A 65 8.90 -11.50 2.01
CA MET A 65 9.31 -12.26 0.80
C MET A 65 8.12 -13.05 0.22
N TYR A 66 8.36 -14.18 -0.46
CA TYR A 66 7.32 -15.04 -1.04
C TYR A 66 6.13 -15.26 -0.09
N HIS A 67 4.91 -15.21 -0.63
CA HIS A 67 3.65 -15.22 0.14
C HIS A 67 3.45 -14.04 1.13
N SER A 68 4.18 -12.93 0.96
CA SER A 68 3.72 -11.66 1.52
C SER A 68 2.52 -11.12 0.75
N THR A 69 1.86 -10.14 1.33
CA THR A 69 0.75 -9.42 0.70
C THR A 69 0.66 -8.00 1.23
N ALA A 70 0.09 -7.09 0.43
CA ALA A 70 -0.20 -5.71 0.78
C ALA A 70 -1.56 -5.30 0.20
N ILE A 71 -2.44 -4.69 1.01
CA ILE A 71 -3.77 -4.24 0.57
C ILE A 71 -4.12 -2.87 1.12
N LEU A 72 -4.76 -2.03 0.30
CA LEU A 72 -5.30 -0.75 0.75
C LEU A 72 -6.48 -0.96 1.72
N PHE A 73 -6.36 -0.40 2.91
CA PHE A 73 -7.42 -0.36 3.89
C PHE A 73 -8.29 0.90 3.73
N ARG A 74 -9.56 0.83 4.17
CA ARG A 74 -10.53 1.92 3.94
C ARG A 74 -10.18 3.24 4.62
N ASP A 75 -9.29 3.22 5.60
CA ASP A 75 -8.81 4.43 6.28
C ASP A 75 -7.60 5.07 5.58
N GLY A 76 -7.17 4.52 4.45
CA GLY A 76 -6.09 5.03 3.61
C GLY A 76 -4.70 4.48 3.96
N ARG A 77 -4.58 3.62 4.98
CA ARG A 77 -3.36 2.85 5.26
C ARG A 77 -3.26 1.63 4.36
N ASP A 78 -2.07 1.07 4.22
CA ASP A 78 -1.87 -0.22 3.56
C ASP A 78 -1.57 -1.30 4.61
N LEU A 79 -2.32 -2.41 4.58
CA LEU A 79 -2.14 -3.54 5.47
C LEU A 79 -1.17 -4.53 4.83
N VAL A 80 -0.03 -4.72 5.46
CA VAL A 80 1.05 -5.60 5.02
C VAL A 80 1.09 -6.83 5.89
N GLY A 81 1.21 -8.02 5.29
CA GLY A 81 1.13 -9.27 6.03
C GLY A 81 1.91 -10.41 5.43
N GLY A 82 2.06 -11.47 6.24
CA GLY A 82 2.71 -12.72 5.87
C GLY A 82 4.23 -12.64 5.78
N SER A 83 4.84 -13.81 5.65
CA SER A 83 5.67 -14.24 4.51
C SER A 83 6.18 -15.66 4.80
N ASN A 84 6.54 -16.41 3.76
CA ASN A 84 7.15 -17.74 3.81
C ASN A 84 6.46 -18.68 4.81
N PRO A 85 5.17 -19.01 4.63
CA PRO A 85 4.52 -20.05 5.43
C PRO A 85 5.15 -21.38 5.05
N HIS A 86 6.23 -21.73 5.75
CA HIS A 86 6.89 -23.01 5.59
C HIS A 86 5.87 -24.10 5.93
N ALA A 87 6.00 -25.28 5.33
CA ALA A 87 5.07 -26.40 5.57
C ALA A 87 4.84 -26.71 7.06
N PHE A 88 5.83 -26.41 7.91
CA PHE A 88 5.81 -26.64 9.36
C PHE A 88 5.92 -25.37 10.20
N TYR A 89 5.65 -24.19 9.62
CA TYR A 89 5.79 -22.89 10.31
C TYR A 89 7.17 -22.75 10.97
N ASN A 90 8.23 -22.85 10.17
CA ASN A 90 9.56 -22.76 10.73
C ASN A 90 9.91 -21.29 11.04
N PHE A 91 10.16 -21.01 12.31
CA PHE A 91 10.51 -19.68 12.81
C PHE A 91 12.01 -19.49 13.01
N THR A 92 12.82 -20.55 12.97
CA THR A 92 14.26 -20.51 13.27
C THR A 92 15.06 -21.42 12.33
N GLY A 93 16.35 -21.13 12.15
CA GLY A 93 17.22 -21.98 11.33
C GLY A 93 16.87 -22.02 9.83
N VAL A 94 16.13 -21.04 9.34
CA VAL A 94 15.82 -20.81 7.92
C VAL A 94 16.23 -19.40 7.52
N LEU A 95 16.43 -19.15 6.23
CA LEU A 95 16.90 -17.86 5.74
C LEU A 95 15.87 -16.76 6.00
N PHE A 96 14.59 -17.07 5.75
CA PHE A 96 13.48 -16.18 6.05
C PHE A 96 12.41 -16.94 6.85
N PRO A 97 12.28 -16.71 8.17
CA PRO A 97 11.27 -17.34 9.01
C PRO A 97 9.84 -17.15 8.48
N THR A 98 8.95 -18.06 8.88
CA THR A 98 7.51 -17.82 8.76
C THR A 98 7.12 -16.56 9.51
N GLU A 99 6.51 -15.61 8.81
CA GLU A 99 6.08 -14.33 9.35
C GLU A 99 4.54 -14.27 9.39
N LEU A 100 3.98 -14.15 10.60
CA LEU A 100 2.53 -14.18 10.86
C LEU A 100 1.99 -12.82 11.29
N SER A 101 2.85 -11.83 11.49
CA SER A 101 2.45 -10.48 11.88
C SER A 101 1.82 -9.71 10.73
N LEU A 102 1.03 -8.71 11.11
CA LEU A 102 0.54 -7.67 10.23
C LEU A 102 1.14 -6.33 10.64
N GLU A 103 1.52 -5.53 9.67
CA GLU A 103 1.92 -4.13 9.82
C GLU A 103 0.96 -3.23 9.04
N ALA A 104 0.76 -2.01 9.50
CA ALA A 104 0.03 -1.01 8.73
C ALA A 104 1.01 0.08 8.28
N PHE A 105 1.27 0.15 6.98
CA PHE A 105 1.98 1.28 6.40
C PHE A 105 1.07 2.51 6.40
N SER A 106 1.57 3.62 6.95
CA SER A 106 0.85 4.89 7.03
C SER A 106 1.48 5.91 6.06
N PRO A 107 0.82 6.22 4.93
CA PRO A 107 1.34 7.19 3.97
C PRO A 107 1.38 8.61 4.50
N VAL A 108 2.16 9.50 3.85
CA VAL A 108 2.38 10.90 4.28
C VAL A 108 1.07 11.67 4.50
N TYR A 109 0.05 11.44 3.68
CA TYR A 109 -1.26 12.10 3.84
C TYR A 109 -2.02 11.69 5.12
N LEU A 110 -1.52 10.69 5.87
CA LEU A 110 -2.01 10.28 7.18
C LEU A 110 -1.05 10.61 8.33
N GLU A 111 -0.06 11.47 8.12
CA GLU A 111 0.76 11.95 9.24
C GLU A 111 -0.10 12.70 10.29
N PRO A 112 0.32 12.69 11.57
CA PRO A 112 -0.43 13.35 12.65
C PRO A 112 -0.66 14.84 12.41
N GLU A 113 0.28 15.53 11.76
CA GLU A 113 0.17 16.96 11.43
C GLU A 113 -1.02 17.27 10.50
N PHE A 114 -1.41 16.31 9.65
CA PHE A 114 -2.55 16.45 8.75
C PHE A 114 -3.86 15.94 9.35
N ALA A 115 -3.88 15.44 10.59
CA ALA A 115 -5.07 14.83 11.20
C ALA A 115 -6.29 15.77 11.20
N ASN A 116 -6.07 17.06 11.48
CA ASN A 116 -7.13 18.07 11.50
C ASN A 116 -7.65 18.46 10.10
N LEU A 117 -6.89 18.15 9.05
CA LEU A 117 -7.20 18.43 7.64
C LEU A 117 -7.88 17.25 6.94
N ARG A 118 -8.03 16.09 7.60
CA ARG A 118 -8.68 14.92 6.99
C ARG A 118 -10.15 15.21 6.75
N SER A 119 -10.57 15.07 5.49
CA SER A 119 -11.97 15.26 5.12
C SER A 119 -12.87 14.15 5.69
N LYS A 120 -14.11 14.51 6.00
CA LYS A 120 -15.16 13.58 6.42
C LYS A 120 -16.31 13.64 5.44
N ILE A 121 -16.57 12.54 4.73
CA ILE A 121 -17.74 12.41 3.86
C ILE A 121 -19.00 12.39 4.72
N LEU A 122 -19.92 13.32 4.45
CA LEU A 122 -21.23 13.44 5.12
C LEU A 122 -22.33 12.72 4.34
N SER A 123 -22.25 12.78 3.00
CA SER A 123 -23.08 12.06 2.04
C SER A 123 -22.27 11.66 0.79
N PRO A 124 -22.52 10.48 0.19
CA PRO A 124 -23.47 9.46 0.62
C PRO A 124 -23.08 8.78 1.94
N LYS A 125 -24.03 8.13 2.62
CA LYS A 125 -23.73 7.36 3.84
C LYS A 125 -22.95 6.10 3.50
N SER A 126 -22.22 5.56 4.48
CA SER A 126 -21.55 4.25 4.33
C SER A 126 -22.54 3.20 3.82
N GLN A 127 -22.07 2.28 2.97
CA GLN A 127 -22.87 1.21 2.33
C GLN A 127 -23.97 1.68 1.37
N SER A 128 -23.95 2.95 0.94
CA SER A 128 -24.85 3.41 -0.13
C SER A 128 -24.56 2.66 -1.44
N ARG A 129 -25.63 2.29 -2.14
CA ARG A 129 -25.54 1.66 -3.47
C ARG A 129 -25.55 2.74 -4.55
N ILE A 130 -24.53 2.76 -5.38
CA ILE A 130 -24.41 3.68 -6.51
C ILE A 130 -24.60 2.87 -7.79
N LYS A 131 -25.41 3.37 -8.71
CA LYS A 131 -25.61 2.72 -10.02
C LYS A 131 -24.60 3.27 -11.02
N TYR A 132 -24.18 2.41 -11.95
CA TYR A 132 -23.35 2.82 -13.07
C TYR A 132 -24.01 3.98 -13.85
N SER A 133 -23.19 4.91 -14.37
CA SER A 133 -23.63 6.07 -15.15
C SER A 133 -24.61 7.01 -14.42
N THR A 134 -24.57 7.06 -13.08
CA THR A 134 -25.36 8.03 -12.30
C THR A 134 -24.50 9.17 -11.77
N SER A 135 -25.08 10.37 -11.72
CA SER A 135 -24.45 11.52 -11.09
C SER A 135 -24.49 11.37 -9.57
N LEU A 136 -23.32 11.27 -8.94
CA LEU A 136 -23.18 11.21 -7.49
C LEU A 136 -22.96 12.63 -6.94
N LYS A 137 -23.90 13.11 -6.11
CA LYS A 137 -23.67 14.31 -5.29
C LYS A 137 -23.00 13.91 -3.99
N MET A 138 -21.77 14.35 -3.78
CA MET A 138 -21.03 14.16 -2.53
C MET A 138 -20.99 15.43 -1.70
N GLN A 139 -21.12 15.28 -0.39
CA GLN A 139 -20.87 16.35 0.57
C GLN A 139 -19.82 15.87 1.55
N PHE A 140 -18.82 16.71 1.81
CA PHE A 140 -17.78 16.43 2.79
C PHE A 140 -17.53 17.67 3.65
N LYS A 141 -16.99 17.44 4.84
CA LYS A 141 -16.49 18.47 5.74
C LYS A 141 -14.98 18.37 5.80
N VAL A 142 -14.29 19.50 5.74
CA VAL A 142 -12.85 19.62 5.95
C VAL A 142 -12.57 20.89 6.72
N THR A 143 -11.50 20.90 7.50
CA THR A 143 -11.05 22.09 8.23
C THR A 143 -10.18 22.96 7.31
N GLY A 144 -10.38 24.27 7.34
CA GLY A 144 -9.58 25.21 6.55
C GLY A 144 -10.15 25.51 5.17
N GLU A 145 -9.35 26.21 4.36
CA GLU A 145 -9.72 26.64 3.02
C GLU A 145 -9.57 25.49 2.02
N VAL A 146 -10.59 25.29 1.18
CA VAL A 146 -10.57 24.29 0.11
C VAL A 146 -10.17 24.96 -1.19
N LYS A 147 -8.98 24.63 -1.70
CA LYS A 147 -8.56 25.05 -3.04
C LYS A 147 -9.14 24.10 -4.10
N SER A 148 -9.60 24.66 -5.21
CA SER A 148 -10.10 23.90 -6.36
C SER A 148 -8.96 23.61 -7.35
N PRO A 149 -8.99 22.46 -8.07
CA PRO A 149 -10.05 21.46 -8.07
C PRO A 149 -9.96 20.45 -6.91
N VAL A 150 -11.11 19.98 -6.44
CA VAL A 150 -11.20 18.84 -5.51
C VAL A 150 -11.15 17.55 -6.32
N LYS A 151 -10.28 16.61 -5.94
CA LYS A 151 -10.20 15.27 -6.55
C LYS A 151 -10.97 14.25 -5.70
N VAL A 152 -11.71 13.38 -6.37
CA VAL A 152 -12.39 12.22 -5.76
C VAL A 152 -11.96 10.97 -6.51
N THR A 153 -11.50 9.96 -5.77
CA THR A 153 -11.12 8.66 -6.31
C THR A 153 -12.08 7.59 -5.78
N MET A 154 -12.35 6.57 -6.60
CA MET A 154 -13.07 5.37 -6.18
C MET A 154 -12.13 4.20 -6.33
N VAL A 155 -11.88 3.49 -5.22
CA VAL A 155 -11.02 2.31 -5.21
C VAL A 155 -11.90 1.08 -5.05
N PHE A 156 -11.72 0.11 -5.95
CA PHE A 156 -12.33 -1.20 -5.81
C PHE A 156 -11.54 -2.00 -4.75
N PRO A 157 -12.19 -2.60 -3.74
CA PRO A 157 -11.50 -3.42 -2.76
C PRO A 157 -10.68 -4.52 -3.45
N SER A 158 -9.37 -4.55 -3.16
CA SER A 158 -8.47 -5.51 -3.79
C SER A 158 -8.47 -6.86 -3.06
N PHE A 159 -8.00 -7.88 -3.78
CA PHE A 159 -7.57 -9.16 -3.26
C PHE A 159 -6.19 -9.44 -3.88
N THR A 160 -5.20 -9.82 -3.07
CA THR A 160 -3.85 -10.13 -3.57
C THR A 160 -3.27 -11.37 -2.88
N THR A 161 -2.54 -12.15 -3.66
CA THR A 161 -1.72 -13.27 -3.20
C THR A 161 -0.70 -13.62 -4.29
N HIS A 162 0.48 -14.13 -3.91
CA HIS A 162 1.51 -14.67 -4.82
C HIS A 162 2.03 -13.68 -5.89
N SER A 163 2.39 -12.46 -5.45
CA SER A 163 3.10 -11.47 -6.26
C SER A 163 4.52 -11.93 -6.65
#